data_AF-A0AAJ1QYF7-F1
#
_entry.id   AF-A0AAJ1QYF7-F1
#
_cell.length_a   1.000
_cell.length_b   1.000
_cell.length_c   1.000
_cell.angle_alpha   90.00
_cell.angle_beta   90.00
_cell.angle_gamma   90.00
#
_symmetry.space_group_name_H-M   'P 1'
#
loop_
_entity.id
_entity.type
_entity.pdbx_description
1 polymer ?
#
loop_
_entity_poly.entity_id
_entity_poly.type
_entity_poly.pdbx_seq_one_letter_code
_entity_poly.pdbx_strand_id
1 'polypeptide(L)' 'MVGNEAQNIKNELQDHYIPNTIIVGSVNENESIPLLKDKFVEDETYIYVCNLGTCKLPQKETVKAIKLIQK' A
#
# COMPACT_ATOMS: atom_id res chain seq x y z
N MET A 1 1.01 -1.84 -0.68
CA MET A 1 -0.33 -2.47 -0.65
C MET A 1 -0.21 -3.97 -0.47
N VAL A 2 -1.24 -4.64 0.03
CA VAL A 2 -1.22 -6.11 0.22
C VAL A 2 -2.57 -6.68 -0.22
N GLY A 3 -2.54 -7.75 -1.02
CA GLY A 3 -3.72 -8.45 -1.56
C GLY A 3 -3.67 -8.68 -3.07
N ASN A 4 -4.68 -9.35 -3.60
CA ASN A 4 -4.80 -9.85 -4.98
C ASN A 4 -4.49 -8.77 -6.03
N GLU A 5 -5.00 -7.56 -5.81
CA GLU A 5 -4.88 -6.42 -6.73
C GLU A 5 -3.62 -5.58 -6.47
N ALA A 6 -2.71 -6.04 -5.61
CA ALA A 6 -1.55 -5.27 -5.19
C ALA A 6 -0.69 -4.82 -6.37
N GLN A 7 -0.48 -5.69 -7.36
CA GLN A 7 0.34 -5.36 -8.53
C GLN A 7 -0.31 -4.28 -9.41
N ASN A 8 -1.64 -4.30 -9.56
CA ASN A 8 -2.37 -3.30 -10.34
C ASN A 8 -2.30 -1.93 -9.65
N ILE A 9 -2.59 -1.89 -8.36
CA ILE A 9 -2.48 -0.67 -7.54
C ILE A 9 -1.04 -0.13 -7.54
N LYS A 10 -0.03 -1.02 -7.52
CA LYS A 10 1.37 -0.60 -7.63
C LYS A 10 1.61 0.22 -8.88
N ASN A 11 1.19 -0.32 -10.03
CA ASN A 11 1.40 0.29 -11.32
C ASN A 11 0.68 1.65 -11.38
N GLU A 12 -0.58 1.71 -10.94
CA GLU A 12 -1.33 2.97 -10.85
C GLU A 12 -0.60 4.02 -9.99
N LEU A 13 -0.08 3.63 -8.82
CA LEU A 13 0.68 4.54 -7.96
C LEU A 13 2.00 4.99 -8.59
N GLN A 14 2.66 4.13 -9.37
CA GLN A 14 3.91 4.45 -10.05
C GLN A 14 3.72 5.42 -11.23
N ASP A 15 2.53 5.44 -11.85
CA ASP A 15 2.16 6.42 -12.88
C ASP A 15 2.06 7.84 -12.30
N HIS A 16 1.92 7.97 -10.98
CA HIS A 16 1.99 9.24 -10.28
C HIS A 16 3.41 9.52 -9.78
N TYR A 17 3.89 10.74 -10.01
CA TYR A 17 5.16 11.18 -9.44
C TYR A 17 5.00 11.47 -7.94
N ILE A 18 5.47 10.54 -7.09
CA ILE A 18 5.41 10.65 -5.63
C ILE A 18 6.84 10.62 -5.05
N PRO A 19 7.49 11.79 -4.86
CA PRO A 19 8.86 11.84 -4.38
C PRO A 19 8.98 11.36 -2.93
N ASN A 20 10.19 10.95 -2.54
CA ASN A 20 10.54 10.52 -1.18
C ASN A 20 9.64 9.41 -0.61
N THR A 21 9.05 8.59 -1.47
CA THR A 21 8.11 7.53 -1.08
C THR A 21 8.60 6.17 -1.54
N ILE A 22 8.58 5.19 -0.64
CA ILE A 22 8.87 3.79 -0.96
C ILE A 22 7.55 3.07 -1.20
N ILE A 23 7.35 2.57 -2.42
CA ILE A 23 6.17 1.78 -2.78
C ILE A 23 6.55 0.30 -2.72
N VAL A 24 5.94 -0.42 -1.78
CA VAL A 24 6.13 -1.86 -1.59
C VAL A 24 4.77 -2.55 -1.49
N GLY A 25 4.71 -3.80 -1.96
CA GLY A 25 3.54 -4.64 -1.77
C GLY A 25 3.77 -6.10 -2.06
N SER A 26 2.77 -6.90 -1.73
CA SER A 26 2.74 -8.35 -1.93
C SER A 26 1.33 -8.76 -2.33
N VAL A 27 1.23 -9.73 -3.25
CA VAL A 27 -0.05 -10.33 -3.65
C VAL A 27 -0.57 -11.35 -2.64
N ASN A 28 0.33 -11.90 -1.82
CA ASN A 28 0.04 -12.88 -0.78
C ASN A 28 0.59 -12.41 0.57
N GLU A 29 0.30 -13.18 1.63
CA GLU A 29 0.97 -13.03 2.93
C GLU A 29 2.50 -12.99 2.77
N ASN A 30 3.14 -12.09 3.52
CA ASN A 30 4.58 -11.89 3.44
C ASN A 30 5.17 -11.63 4.83
N GLU A 31 5.74 -12.70 5.39
CA GLU A 31 6.37 -12.69 6.70
C GLU A 31 7.85 -12.24 6.70
N SER A 32 8.47 -12.15 5.52
CA SER A 32 9.88 -11.77 5.39
C SER A 32 10.09 -10.26 5.38
N ILE A 33 9.07 -9.49 4.99
CA ILE A 33 9.10 -8.02 5.00
C ILE A 33 8.32 -7.53 6.25
N PRO A 34 9.00 -6.98 7.28
CA PRO A 34 8.33 -6.55 8.52
C PRO A 34 7.19 -5.55 8.30
N LEU A 35 7.28 -4.71 7.27
CA LEU A 35 6.25 -3.73 6.92
C LEU A 35 4.96 -4.37 6.37
N LEU A 36 4.98 -5.64 5.96
CA LEU A 36 3.83 -6.34 5.35
C LEU A 36 3.22 -7.41 6.26
N LYS A 37 3.85 -7.72 7.40
CA LYS A 37 3.34 -8.69 8.37
C LYS A 37 1.94 -8.31 8.85
N ASP A 38 1.07 -9.32 8.95
CA ASP A 38 -0.32 -9.18 9.42
C ASP A 38 -1.17 -8.17 8.60
N LYS A 39 -0.77 -7.87 7.36
CA LYS A 39 -1.49 -6.94 6.46
C LYS A 39 -2.24 -7.65 5.33
N PHE A 40 -2.08 -8.97 5.20
CA PHE A 40 -2.83 -9.74 4.22
C PHE A 40 -4.22 -10.08 4.76
N VAL A 41 -5.23 -9.85 3.93
CA VAL A 41 -6.62 -10.18 4.22
C VAL A 41 -7.14 -10.92 2.99
N GLU A 42 -7.73 -12.10 3.19
CA GLU A 42 -8.28 -12.91 2.12
C GLU A 42 -9.35 -12.12 1.34
N ASP A 43 -9.33 -12.25 0.01
CA ASP A 43 -10.22 -11.58 -0.95
C ASP A 43 -10.25 -10.04 -0.92
N GLU A 44 -9.32 -9.42 -0.19
CA GLU A 44 -9.26 -7.98 -0.02
C GLU A 44 -7.88 -7.43 -0.36
N THR A 45 -7.85 -6.20 -0.89
CA THR A 45 -6.59 -5.50 -1.13
C THR A 45 -6.60 -4.14 -0.45
N TYR A 46 -5.59 -3.92 0.40
CA TYR A 46 -5.46 -2.69 1.17
C TYR A 46 -4.19 -1.91 0.83
N ILE A 47 -4.35 -0.60 0.74
CA ILE A 47 -3.30 0.39 0.57
C ILE A 47 -3.01 1.01 1.93
N TYR A 48 -1.82 0.72 2.45
CA TYR A 48 -1.31 1.27 3.70
C TYR A 48 -0.40 2.45 3.39
N VAL A 49 -0.77 3.64 3.87
CA VAL A 49 0.06 4.85 3.78
C VAL A 49 0.64 5.11 5.16
N CYS A 50 1.95 4.98 5.29
CA CYS A 50 2.65 5.11 6.56
C CYS A 50 3.69 6.24 6.50
N ASN A 51 3.81 7.01 7.59
CA ASN A 51 4.80 8.05 7.77
C ASN A 51 5.44 7.90 9.17
N LEU A 52 6.77 7.91 9.24
CA LEU A 52 7.54 7.77 10.50
C LEU A 52 7.05 6.61 11.39
N GLY A 53 6.85 5.43 10.81
CA GLY A 53 6.44 4.22 11.53
C GLY A 53 4.95 4.15 11.91
N THR A 54 4.17 5.20 11.63
CA THR A 54 2.73 5.22 11.89
C THR A 54 1.95 5.11 10.58
N CYS A 55 0.99 4.18 10.51
CA CYS A 55 0.13 4.02 9.35
C CYS A 55 -1.21 4.73 9.56
N LYS A 56 -1.68 5.41 8.51
CA LYS A 56 -3.05 5.95 8.44
C LYS A 56 -4.03 4.79 8.22
N LEU A 57 -5.34 5.06 8.34
CA LEU A 57 -6.38 4.07 8.03
C LEU A 57 -6.21 3.55 6.59
N PRO A 58 -6.15 2.23 6.37
CA PRO A 58 -5.93 1.67 5.04
C PRO A 58 -7.07 2.05 4.09
N GLN A 59 -6.72 2.26 2.82
CA GLN A 59 -7.66 2.60 1.75
C GLN A 59 -7.72 1.47 0.73
N LYS A 60 -8.82 1.36 0.00
CA LYS A 60 -8.94 0.43 -1.14
C LYS A 60 -8.74 1.10 -2.50
N GLU A 61 -8.78 2.44 -2.54
CA GLU A 61 -8.70 3.22 -3.78
C GLU A 61 -7.42 4.05 -3.83
N THR A 62 -6.73 3.99 -4.97
CA THR A 62 -5.48 4.71 -5.24
C THR A 62 -5.61 6.22 -5.05
N VAL A 63 -6.71 6.81 -5.50
CA VAL A 63 -6.99 8.25 -5.36
C VAL A 63 -7.08 8.68 -3.89
N LYS A 64 -7.69 7.85 -3.03
CA LYS A 64 -7.75 8.13 -1.59
C LYS A 64 -6.37 8.02 -0.95
N ALA A 65 -5.59 7.00 -1.34
CA ALA A 65 -4.23 6.83 -0.85
C ALA A 65 -3.32 8.00 -1.22
N ILE A 66 -3.37 8.50 -2.46
CA ILE A 66 -2.57 9.65 -2.91
C ILE A 66 -2.89 10.91 -2.11
N LYS A 67 -4.18 11.16 -1.82
CA LYS A 67 -4.60 12.27 -0.94
C LYS A 67 -4.03 12.16 0.47
N LEU A 68 -3.79 10.93 0.96
CA LEU A 68 -3.15 10.70 2.25
C LEU A 68 -1.63 10.89 2.19
N ILE A 69 -0.99 10.79 1.05
CA ILE A 69 0.46 11.01 0.89
C ILE A 69 0.78 12.50 0.80
N GLN A 70 -0.02 13.26 0.05
CA GLN A 70 0.18 14.69 -0.20
C GLN A 70 -0.28 15.60 0.96
N LYS A 71 -0.62 15.01 2.11
CA LYS A 71 -1.18 15.70 3.27
C LYS A 71 -0.35 15.44 4.51
#